data_AF-A0A812TEY7-F1
#
_entry.id   AF-A0A812TEY7-F1
#
_cell.length_a   1.000
_cell.length_b   1.000
_cell.length_c   1.000
_cell.angle_alpha   90.00
_cell.angle_beta   90.00
_cell.angle_gamma   90.00
#
_symmetry.space_group_name_H-M   'P 1'
#
loop_
_entity.id
_entity.type
_entity.pdbx_description
1 polymer ?
#
loop_
_entity_poly.entity_id
_entity_poly.type
_entity_poly.pdbx_seq_one_letter_code
_entity_poly.pdbx_strand_id
1 'polypeptide(L)'
;VQVSDNSKTSTWSLQALGFSFSWTADITRQIPAKLIGWESTSGMKNAGVAKFQDLPHVSGAPACRVTVSMSLKTPSLLRRVFQSRRLSAMAESAIGKDLDTFREVVLARKATASACAVVLERPKVNNTYKDNLGKCELLVWQDGRLEIELHGLGTSDNTRKLLEECSRSITEFGDSVRCTALIDMRRGVGCSPLAVPTIVSFLQKDGGRILHTAVLGPRPLMALAQMISRLARQNGVAFFFDRQEAESWCAEPVHEVR
;
A
#
# COMPACT_ATOMS: atom_id res chain seq x y z
N VAL A 1 27.99 7.32 2.73
CA VAL A 1 26.97 8.25 2.22
C VAL A 1 26.64 9.22 3.34
N GLN A 2 26.96 10.51 3.20
CA GLN A 2 26.45 11.53 4.13
C GLN A 2 25.10 11.98 3.60
N VAL A 3 24.03 11.67 4.32
CA VAL A 3 22.67 12.14 4.01
C VAL A 3 22.35 13.20 5.05
N SER A 4 22.27 14.46 4.61
CA SER A 4 21.73 15.56 5.41
C SER A 4 20.20 15.50 5.37
N ASP A 5 19.58 15.44 6.54
CA ASP A 5 18.20 15.00 6.81
C ASP A 5 17.06 15.90 6.29
N ASN A 6 17.29 16.81 5.34
CA ASN A 6 16.21 17.66 4.83
C ASN A 6 16.35 18.17 3.38
N SER A 7 17.25 17.59 2.58
CA SER A 7 17.37 17.96 1.17
C SER A 7 16.71 16.90 0.29
N LYS A 8 15.74 17.30 -0.54
CA LYS A 8 15.25 16.49 -1.69
C LYS A 8 16.38 16.12 -2.68
N THR A 9 17.56 16.68 -2.46
CA THR A 9 18.78 16.55 -3.23
C THR A 9 19.77 15.60 -2.53
N SER A 10 20.38 14.72 -3.31
CA SER A 10 21.39 13.75 -2.86
C SER A 10 22.62 13.80 -3.76
N THR A 11 23.81 13.65 -3.19
CA THR A 11 25.08 13.65 -3.94
C THR A 11 25.69 12.26 -3.94
N TRP A 12 26.08 11.80 -5.12
CA TRP A 12 26.53 10.44 -5.38
C TRP A 12 27.90 10.45 -6.05
N SER A 13 28.71 9.44 -5.73
CA SER A 13 30.00 9.19 -6.36
C SER A 13 30.17 7.70 -6.60
N LEU A 14 30.53 7.32 -7.83
CA LEU A 14 30.79 5.95 -8.25
C LEU A 14 32.18 5.86 -8.86
N GLN A 15 33.01 4.96 -8.33
CA GLN A 15 34.28 4.59 -8.94
C GLN A 15 34.13 3.23 -9.63
N ALA A 16 34.35 3.19 -10.93
CA ALA A 16 34.23 1.97 -11.73
C ALA A 16 35.25 1.98 -12.88
N LEU A 17 35.96 0.86 -13.08
CA LEU A 17 36.91 0.66 -14.20
C LEU A 17 37.99 1.75 -14.33
N GLY A 18 38.46 2.30 -13.19
CA GLY A 18 39.44 3.40 -13.18
C GLY A 18 38.86 4.78 -13.46
N PHE A 19 37.55 4.90 -13.68
CA PHE A 19 36.84 6.17 -13.82
C PHE A 19 36.11 6.52 -12.52
N SER A 20 36.07 7.81 -12.21
CA SER A 20 35.27 8.35 -11.10
C SER A 20 34.15 9.21 -11.69
N PHE A 21 32.92 8.88 -11.33
CA PHE A 21 31.72 9.59 -11.72
C PHE A 21 31.09 10.20 -10.48
N SER A 22 30.67 11.47 -10.56
CA SER A 22 29.89 12.12 -9.52
C SER A 22 28.66 12.77 -10.12
N TRP A 23 27.56 12.77 -9.38
CA TRP A 23 26.33 13.45 -9.76
C TRP A 23 25.54 13.88 -8.53
N THR A 24 24.73 14.91 -8.71
CA THR A 24 23.69 15.31 -7.77
C THR A 24 22.34 14.93 -8.35
N ALA A 25 21.42 14.42 -7.53
CA ALA A 25 20.08 14.01 -7.95
C ALA A 25 18.99 14.49 -6.98
N ASP A 26 17.88 14.92 -7.55
CA ASP A 26 16.70 15.37 -6.82
C ASP A 26 15.57 14.33 -6.90
N ILE A 27 14.81 14.18 -5.83
CA ILE A 27 13.58 13.39 -5.80
C ILE A 27 12.50 14.14 -6.57
N THR A 28 12.06 13.58 -7.69
CA THR A 28 11.03 14.16 -8.55
C THR A 28 9.62 13.74 -8.13
N ARG A 29 9.49 12.53 -7.56
CA ARG A 29 8.21 11.99 -7.09
C ARG A 29 8.43 11.05 -5.92
N GLN A 30 7.62 11.19 -4.87
CA GLN A 30 7.65 10.27 -3.74
C GLN A 30 6.22 9.87 -3.37
N ILE A 31 5.97 8.56 -3.33
CA ILE A 31 4.77 7.97 -2.76
C ILE A 31 5.27 7.06 -1.64
N PRO A 32 4.96 7.37 -0.36
CA PRO A 32 5.40 6.57 0.77
C PRO A 32 5.13 5.07 0.56
N ALA A 33 6.13 4.25 0.89
CA ALA A 33 6.11 2.78 0.78
C ALA A 33 5.82 2.20 -0.61
N LYS A 34 5.71 3.01 -1.69
CA LYS A 34 5.33 2.53 -3.03
C LYS A 34 6.31 2.95 -4.11
N LEU A 35 6.79 4.19 -4.08
CA LEU A 35 7.57 4.74 -5.18
C LEU A 35 8.49 5.89 -4.76
N ILE A 36 9.72 5.86 -5.27
CA ILE A 36 10.63 7.01 -5.25
C ILE A 36 11.17 7.20 -6.67
N GLY A 37 10.90 8.36 -7.27
CA GLY A 37 11.45 8.79 -8.54
C GLY A 37 12.51 9.87 -8.34
N TRP A 38 13.57 9.83 -9.13
CA TRP A 38 14.64 10.82 -9.08
C TRP A 38 15.15 11.19 -10.47
N GLU A 39 15.81 12.35 -10.52
CA GLU A 39 16.53 12.83 -11.70
C GLU A 39 17.81 13.56 -11.29
N SER A 40 18.89 13.32 -12.02
CA SER A 40 20.16 14.01 -11.81
C SER A 40 20.08 15.47 -12.24
N THR A 41 20.45 16.37 -11.34
CA THR A 41 20.57 17.80 -11.64
C THR A 41 21.95 18.16 -12.17
N SER A 42 23.01 17.47 -11.72
CA SER A 42 24.41 17.73 -12.11
C SER A 42 25.18 16.45 -12.48
N GLY A 43 26.36 16.60 -13.10
CA GLY A 43 27.26 15.48 -13.37
C GLY A 43 26.72 14.46 -14.38
N MET A 44 26.84 13.17 -14.06
CA MET A 44 26.31 12.09 -14.91
C MET A 44 24.78 12.15 -14.99
N LYS A 45 24.27 12.38 -16.20
CA LYS A 45 22.83 12.45 -16.44
C LYS A 45 22.18 11.08 -16.26
N ASN A 46 21.37 10.93 -15.21
CA ASN A 46 20.59 9.74 -14.94
C ASN A 46 19.20 10.10 -14.37
N ALA A 47 18.23 9.23 -14.62
CA ALA A 47 16.91 9.32 -14.01
C ALA A 47 16.42 7.91 -13.71
N GLY A 48 15.64 7.73 -12.65
CA GLY A 48 15.15 6.42 -12.31
C GLY A 48 13.98 6.43 -11.36
N VAL A 49 13.49 5.22 -11.12
CA VAL A 49 12.39 4.96 -10.21
C VAL A 49 12.65 3.67 -9.44
N ALA A 50 12.50 3.74 -8.12
CA ALA A 50 12.42 2.60 -7.24
C ALA A 50 10.95 2.37 -6.91
N LYS A 51 10.46 1.17 -7.19
CA LYS A 51 9.10 0.73 -6.88
C LYS A 51 9.16 -0.33 -5.80
N PHE A 52 8.25 -0.22 -4.85
CA PHE A 52 8.08 -1.16 -3.75
C PHE A 52 6.73 -1.83 -3.97
N GLN A 53 6.76 -3.13 -4.15
CA GLN A 53 5.56 -3.93 -4.40
C GLN A 53 5.49 -5.02 -3.34
N ASP A 54 4.40 -5.04 -2.58
CA ASP A 54 4.15 -6.12 -1.65
C ASP A 54 3.96 -7.43 -2.43
N LEU A 55 4.69 -8.46 -1.99
CA LEU A 55 4.56 -9.81 -2.50
C LEU A 55 3.61 -10.61 -1.60
N PRO A 56 2.85 -11.55 -2.18
CA PRO A 56 2.02 -12.47 -1.42
C PRO A 56 2.86 -13.22 -0.38
N HIS A 57 2.31 -13.41 0.82
CA HIS A 57 2.95 -14.14 1.91
C HIS A 57 3.06 -15.64 1.59
N VAL A 58 4.12 -16.07 0.91
CA VAL A 58 4.34 -17.49 0.58
C VAL A 58 4.72 -18.32 1.84
N SER A 59 5.08 -17.68 2.96
CA SER A 59 5.52 -18.39 4.19
C SER A 59 5.25 -17.61 5.49
N GLY A 60 4.18 -16.81 5.56
CA GLY A 60 3.85 -16.03 6.76
C GLY A 60 4.78 -14.84 7.06
N ALA A 61 5.77 -14.59 6.20
CA ALA A 61 6.62 -13.41 6.27
C ALA A 61 6.16 -12.35 5.25
N PRO A 62 6.05 -11.07 5.63
CA PRO A 62 5.95 -9.98 4.65
C PRO A 62 7.19 -9.97 3.76
N ALA A 63 6.94 -10.00 2.45
CA ALA A 63 7.95 -9.93 1.42
C ALA A 63 7.64 -8.73 0.54
N CYS A 64 8.66 -7.95 0.21
CA CYS A 64 8.54 -6.81 -0.68
C CYS A 64 9.45 -7.06 -1.87
N ARG A 65 8.92 -6.90 -3.08
CA ARG A 65 9.71 -6.80 -4.31
C ARG A 65 10.09 -5.34 -4.50
N VAL A 66 11.39 -5.08 -4.44
CA VAL A 66 11.95 -3.82 -4.85
C VAL A 66 12.35 -3.94 -6.31
N THR A 67 11.83 -3.05 -7.16
CA THR A 67 12.23 -2.96 -8.57
C THR A 67 12.81 -1.58 -8.82
N VAL A 68 14.06 -1.55 -9.25
CA VAL A 68 14.74 -0.31 -9.63
C VAL A 68 14.88 -0.27 -11.15
N SER A 69 14.42 0.81 -11.74
CA SER A 69 14.60 1.09 -13.17
C SER A 69 15.34 2.40 -13.31
N MET A 70 16.47 2.39 -14.00
CA MET A 70 17.31 3.58 -14.19
C MET A 70 17.70 3.73 -15.64
N SER A 71 17.68 4.97 -16.12
CA SER A 71 18.18 5.39 -17.42
C SER A 71 19.44 6.23 -17.23
N LEU A 72 20.53 5.82 -17.87
CA LEU A 72 21.79 6.55 -17.90
C LEU A 72 21.95 7.21 -19.28
N LYS A 73 22.20 8.52 -19.33
CA LYS A 73 22.60 9.19 -20.56
C LYS A 73 24.11 9.16 -20.65
N THR A 74 24.62 8.31 -21.53
CA THR A 74 26.05 8.19 -21.79
C THR A 74 26.60 9.46 -22.47
N PRO A 75 27.67 10.08 -21.95
CA PRO A 75 28.39 11.12 -22.67
C PRO A 75 28.93 10.57 -24.00
N SER A 76 28.84 11.35 -25.08
CA SER A 76 29.22 10.93 -26.44
C SER A 76 30.66 10.38 -26.55
N LEU A 77 31.58 10.86 -25.70
CA LEU A 77 32.96 10.37 -25.60
C LEU A 77 33.08 8.92 -25.09
N LEU A 78 32.13 8.45 -24.27
CA LEU A 78 32.16 7.10 -23.66
C LEU A 78 31.31 6.08 -24.43
N ARG A 79 30.73 6.46 -25.58
CA ARG A 79 29.80 5.63 -26.37
C ARG A 79 30.40 4.27 -26.76
N ARG A 80 31.70 4.20 -27.08
CA ARG A 80 32.39 2.93 -27.40
C ARG A 80 32.60 2.02 -26.19
N VAL A 81 32.75 2.59 -25.00
CA VAL A 81 32.98 1.83 -23.75
C VAL A 81 31.64 1.30 -23.19
N PHE A 82 30.58 2.10 -23.27
CA PHE A 82 29.22 1.75 -22.85
C PHE A 82 28.50 0.74 -23.75
N GLN A 83 28.93 0.56 -25.01
CA GLN A 83 28.42 -0.50 -25.89
C GLN A 83 28.92 -1.90 -25.52
N SER A 84 29.87 -2.00 -24.58
CA SER A 84 30.30 -3.30 -24.08
C SER A 84 29.23 -3.87 -23.15
N ARG A 85 28.72 -5.07 -23.45
CA ARG A 85 27.82 -5.87 -22.58
C ARG A 85 28.35 -6.02 -21.13
N ARG A 86 29.65 -5.79 -20.94
CA ARG A 86 30.32 -5.79 -19.63
C ARG A 86 29.88 -4.63 -18.75
N LEU A 87 29.65 -3.44 -19.32
CA LEU A 87 29.33 -2.24 -18.53
C LEU A 87 27.87 -2.23 -18.06
N SER A 88 26.95 -2.74 -18.89
CA SER A 88 25.56 -2.99 -18.46
C SER A 88 25.52 -4.03 -17.33
N ALA A 89 26.26 -5.14 -17.48
CA ALA A 89 26.35 -6.16 -16.43
C ALA A 89 26.98 -5.63 -15.13
N MET A 90 27.96 -4.73 -15.22
CA MET A 90 28.55 -4.08 -14.03
C MET A 90 27.61 -3.10 -13.37
N ALA A 91 26.88 -2.29 -14.14
CA ALA A 91 25.87 -1.39 -13.60
C ALA A 91 24.75 -2.17 -12.90
N GLU A 92 24.27 -3.26 -13.52
CA GLU A 92 23.32 -4.19 -12.92
C GLU A 92 23.88 -4.83 -11.64
N SER A 93 25.16 -5.23 -11.63
CA SER A 93 25.83 -5.78 -10.45
C SER A 93 25.96 -4.77 -9.31
N ALA A 94 26.32 -3.52 -9.62
CA ALA A 94 26.41 -2.43 -8.64
C ALA A 94 25.04 -2.13 -8.03
N ILE A 95 24.00 -2.01 -8.88
CA ILE A 95 22.61 -1.81 -8.43
C ILE A 95 22.14 -3.02 -7.59
N GLY A 96 22.48 -4.24 -7.99
CA GLY A 96 22.19 -5.45 -7.22
C GLY A 96 22.81 -5.42 -5.83
N LYS A 97 24.09 -5.06 -5.73
CA LYS A 97 24.80 -4.92 -4.45
C LYS A 97 24.22 -3.80 -3.58
N ASP A 98 23.78 -2.71 -4.18
CA ASP A 98 23.11 -1.62 -3.47
C ASP A 98 21.75 -2.08 -2.94
N LEU A 99 21.01 -2.90 -3.69
CA LEU A 99 19.75 -3.52 -3.24
C LEU A 99 19.96 -4.51 -2.09
N ASP A 100 21.03 -5.31 -2.13
CA ASP A 100 21.42 -6.19 -1.03
C ASP A 100 21.79 -5.38 0.22
N THR A 101 22.57 -4.32 0.05
CA THR A 101 22.92 -3.41 1.16
C THR A 101 21.68 -2.74 1.74
N PHE A 102 20.75 -2.30 0.89
CA PHE A 102 19.46 -1.77 1.32
C PHE A 102 18.66 -2.80 2.12
N ARG A 103 18.61 -4.04 1.66
CA ARG A 103 17.98 -5.15 2.40
C ARG A 103 18.60 -5.30 3.78
N GLU A 104 19.92 -5.36 3.87
CA GLU A 104 20.62 -5.48 5.16
C GLU A 104 20.34 -4.30 6.08
N VAL A 105 20.34 -3.06 5.56
CA VAL A 105 19.99 -1.86 6.34
C VAL A 105 18.55 -1.92 6.84
N VAL A 106 17.60 -2.37 6.01
CA VAL A 106 16.19 -2.52 6.41
C VAL A 106 16.03 -3.62 7.46
N LEU A 107 16.73 -4.76 7.33
CA LEU A 107 16.69 -5.83 8.32
C LEU A 107 17.38 -5.45 9.63
N ALA A 108 18.52 -4.76 9.57
CA ALA A 108 19.20 -4.22 10.74
C ALA A 108 18.36 -3.14 11.43
N ARG A 109 17.74 -2.23 10.66
CA ARG A 109 16.77 -1.27 11.19
C ARG A 109 15.54 -1.95 11.76
N LYS A 110 15.07 -3.08 11.22
CA LYS A 110 14.00 -3.87 11.86
C LYS A 110 14.45 -4.41 13.22
N ALA A 111 15.70 -4.86 13.36
CA ALA A 111 16.25 -5.31 14.64
C ALA A 111 16.42 -4.17 15.65
N THR A 112 16.89 -2.99 15.22
CA THR A 112 17.07 -1.81 16.08
C THR A 112 15.75 -1.07 16.36
N ALA A 113 14.82 -0.97 15.41
CA ALA A 113 13.49 -0.41 15.58
C ALA A 113 12.59 -1.31 16.45
N SER A 114 12.93 -2.60 16.59
CA SER A 114 12.33 -3.47 17.60
C SER A 114 12.69 -3.06 19.04
N ALA A 115 13.68 -2.16 19.24
CA ALA A 115 14.07 -1.62 20.53
C ALA A 115 13.64 -0.16 20.78
N CYS A 116 13.15 0.57 19.77
CA CYS A 116 12.71 1.97 19.89
C CYS A 116 11.39 2.14 19.12
N ALA A 117 10.28 2.14 19.87
CA ALA A 117 8.93 2.01 19.34
C ALA A 117 8.49 3.21 18.47
N VAL A 118 8.42 3.00 17.16
CA VAL A 118 7.16 3.26 16.44
C VAL A 118 6.47 1.91 16.43
N VAL A 119 5.33 1.82 17.13
CA VAL A 119 4.48 0.62 17.05
C VAL A 119 4.03 0.54 15.60
N LEU A 120 4.72 -0.28 14.79
CA LEU A 120 4.16 -0.80 13.55
C LEU A 120 3.02 -1.71 13.99
N GLU A 121 1.85 -1.11 14.20
CA GLU A 121 0.64 -1.87 14.50
C GLU A 121 0.52 -2.93 13.43
N ARG A 122 0.50 -4.19 13.84
CA ARG A 122 0.23 -5.28 12.91
C ARG A 122 -1.28 -5.45 12.88
N PRO A 123 -1.89 -5.59 11.69
CA PRO A 123 -3.27 -5.98 11.65
C PRO A 123 -3.41 -7.34 12.36
N LYS A 124 -4.39 -7.40 13.27
CA LYS A 124 -4.79 -8.62 13.98
C LYS A 124 -5.27 -9.68 13.00
N VAL A 125 -5.97 -9.27 11.94
CA VAL A 125 -6.42 -10.13 10.85
C VAL A 125 -5.90 -9.56 9.53
N ASN A 126 -5.30 -10.43 8.71
CA ASN A 126 -4.90 -10.12 7.34
C ASN A 126 -5.24 -11.32 6.45
N ASN A 127 -6.45 -11.35 5.93
CA ASN A 127 -6.98 -12.48 5.17
C ASN A 127 -7.34 -12.06 3.74
N THR A 128 -7.17 -13.00 2.82
CA THR A 128 -7.60 -12.86 1.43
C THR A 128 -8.55 -14.00 1.07
N TYR A 129 -9.72 -13.66 0.55
CA TYR A 129 -10.69 -14.61 0.02
C TYR A 129 -10.77 -14.43 -1.50
N LYS A 130 -10.58 -15.50 -2.25
CA LYS A 130 -10.53 -15.44 -3.72
C LYS A 130 -11.20 -16.65 -4.37
N ASP A 131 -11.78 -16.40 -5.54
CA ASP A 131 -12.22 -17.43 -6.48
C ASP A 131 -11.83 -17.02 -7.91
N ASN A 132 -12.44 -17.66 -8.91
CA ASN A 132 -12.16 -17.38 -10.32
C ASN A 132 -12.75 -16.04 -10.82
N LEU A 133 -13.68 -15.43 -10.09
CA LEU A 133 -14.42 -14.23 -10.49
C LEU A 133 -13.93 -12.97 -9.78
N GLY A 134 -13.37 -13.10 -8.58
CA GLY A 134 -12.86 -11.98 -7.82
C GLY A 134 -12.07 -12.35 -6.59
N LYS A 135 -11.60 -11.33 -5.89
CA LYS A 135 -10.96 -11.45 -4.58
C LYS A 135 -11.37 -10.29 -3.67
N CYS A 136 -11.43 -10.54 -2.38
CA CYS A 136 -11.52 -9.54 -1.34
C CYS A 136 -10.40 -9.74 -0.30
N GLU A 137 -9.85 -8.63 0.15
CA GLU A 137 -8.80 -8.58 1.16
C GLU A 137 -9.35 -7.84 2.38
N LEU A 138 -9.07 -8.36 3.58
CA LEU A 138 -9.49 -7.80 4.86
C LEU A 138 -8.29 -7.60 5.76
N LEU A 139 -8.10 -6.35 6.19
CA LEU A 139 -7.21 -5.99 7.28
C LEU A 139 -8.04 -5.53 8.46
N VAL A 140 -7.77 -6.06 9.64
CA VAL A 140 -8.39 -5.62 10.90
C VAL A 140 -7.29 -5.21 11.84
N TRP A 141 -7.28 -3.95 12.27
CA TRP A 141 -6.28 -3.37 13.15
C TRP A 141 -6.70 -3.47 14.62
N GLN A 142 -5.74 -3.45 15.54
CA GLN A 142 -6.01 -3.65 16.98
C GLN A 142 -6.86 -2.52 17.59
N ASP A 143 -6.86 -1.36 16.96
CA ASP A 143 -7.62 -0.17 17.33
C ASP A 143 -9.06 -0.14 16.76
N GLY A 144 -9.48 -1.20 16.06
CA GLY A 144 -10.82 -1.32 15.49
C GLY A 144 -10.96 -0.79 14.06
N ARG A 145 -9.89 -0.36 13.40
CA ARG A 145 -9.94 -0.05 11.97
C ARG A 145 -10.10 -1.33 11.14
N LEU A 146 -10.99 -1.29 10.16
CA LEU A 146 -11.24 -2.34 9.17
C LEU A 146 -10.91 -1.78 7.79
N GLU A 147 -10.03 -2.43 7.03
CA GLU A 147 -9.78 -2.09 5.64
C GLU A 147 -10.15 -3.27 4.74
N ILE A 148 -10.97 -2.98 3.74
CA ILE A 148 -11.51 -3.96 2.81
C ILE A 148 -11.15 -3.53 1.39
N GLU A 149 -10.38 -4.35 0.67
CA GLU A 149 -10.13 -4.11 -0.76
C GLU A 149 -10.86 -5.14 -1.61
N LEU A 150 -11.63 -4.67 -2.59
CA LEU A 150 -12.45 -5.49 -3.47
C LEU A 150 -11.92 -5.43 -4.90
N HIS A 151 -11.72 -6.61 -5.49
CA HIS A 151 -11.26 -6.78 -6.85
C HIS A 151 -12.15 -7.74 -7.64
N GLY A 152 -12.48 -7.39 -8.87
CA GLY A 152 -13.33 -8.23 -9.72
C GLY A 152 -14.78 -8.28 -9.21
N LEU A 153 -15.44 -9.43 -9.37
CA LEU A 153 -16.83 -9.62 -8.94
C LEU A 153 -16.89 -10.22 -7.53
N GLY A 154 -17.60 -9.56 -6.61
CA GLY A 154 -17.87 -10.10 -5.27
C GLY A 154 -18.89 -11.23 -5.31
N THR A 155 -18.44 -12.48 -5.18
CA THR A 155 -19.33 -13.65 -5.09
C THR A 155 -19.95 -13.78 -3.70
N SER A 156 -21.07 -14.52 -3.58
CA SER A 156 -21.74 -14.76 -2.30
C SER A 156 -20.82 -15.44 -1.29
N ASP A 157 -19.98 -16.36 -1.76
CA ASP A 157 -19.11 -17.17 -0.89
C ASP A 157 -17.94 -16.36 -0.35
N ASN A 158 -17.25 -15.59 -1.21
CA ASN A 158 -16.19 -14.69 -0.76
C ASN A 158 -16.74 -13.60 0.16
N THR A 159 -17.89 -13.03 -0.19
CA THR A 159 -18.55 -12.01 0.63
C THR A 159 -18.94 -12.55 2.00
N ARG A 160 -19.52 -13.76 2.07
CA ARG A 160 -19.88 -14.40 3.34
C ARG A 160 -18.66 -14.60 4.24
N LYS A 161 -17.60 -15.23 3.72
CA LYS A 161 -16.37 -15.50 4.49
C LYS A 161 -15.72 -14.23 5.02
N LEU A 162 -15.67 -13.19 4.17
CA LEU A 162 -15.19 -11.86 4.55
C LEU A 162 -15.97 -11.29 5.72
N LEU A 163 -17.30 -11.26 5.62
CA LEU A 163 -18.17 -10.64 6.63
C LEU A 163 -18.26 -11.45 7.92
N GLU A 164 -18.15 -12.77 7.86
CA GLU A 164 -18.03 -13.63 9.05
C GLU A 164 -16.75 -13.31 9.85
N GLU A 165 -15.64 -13.06 9.14
CA GLU A 165 -14.38 -12.66 9.77
C GLU A 165 -14.45 -11.24 10.36
N CYS A 166 -15.09 -10.29 9.66
CA CYS A 166 -15.38 -8.96 10.19
C CYS A 166 -16.23 -9.05 11.46
N SER A 167 -17.33 -9.82 11.43
CA SER A 167 -18.25 -10.00 12.57
C SER A 167 -17.52 -10.57 13.79
N ARG A 168 -16.69 -11.59 13.57
CA ARG A 168 -15.84 -12.18 14.61
C ARG A 168 -14.88 -11.15 15.19
N SER A 169 -14.18 -10.40 14.33
CA SER A 169 -13.21 -9.40 14.76
C SER A 169 -13.86 -8.27 15.57
N ILE A 170 -15.01 -7.75 15.11
CA ILE A 170 -15.80 -6.72 15.83
C ILE A 170 -16.23 -7.23 17.20
N THR A 171 -16.70 -8.48 17.28
CA THR A 171 -17.12 -9.11 18.54
C THR A 171 -15.93 -9.23 19.51
N GLU A 172 -14.77 -9.64 19.02
CA GLU A 172 -13.56 -9.83 19.83
C GLU A 172 -13.00 -8.53 20.42
N PHE A 173 -13.29 -7.37 19.83
CA PHE A 173 -12.85 -6.09 20.40
C PHE A 173 -13.64 -5.69 21.66
N GLY A 174 -14.81 -6.28 21.91
CA GLY A 174 -15.69 -5.88 23.02
C GLY A 174 -16.27 -4.49 22.84
N ASP A 175 -17.16 -4.04 23.74
CA ASP A 175 -17.95 -2.81 23.55
C ASP A 175 -17.17 -1.49 23.65
N SER A 176 -15.94 -1.53 24.18
CA SER A 176 -15.10 -0.34 24.39
C SER A 176 -14.45 0.18 23.11
N VAL A 177 -14.28 -0.67 22.09
CA VAL A 177 -13.64 -0.28 20.83
C VAL A 177 -14.71 0.02 19.79
N ARG A 178 -14.63 1.23 19.25
CA ARG A 178 -15.47 1.68 18.15
C ARG A 178 -14.74 1.44 16.84
N CYS A 179 -15.40 0.79 15.89
CA CYS A 179 -14.77 0.40 14.64
C CYS A 179 -14.95 1.49 13.58
N THR A 180 -14.00 1.57 12.67
CA THR A 180 -14.14 2.33 11.40
C THR A 180 -13.83 1.40 10.24
N ALA A 181 -14.41 1.67 9.07
CA ALA A 181 -14.28 0.82 7.90
C ALA A 181 -13.88 1.65 6.67
N LEU A 182 -12.84 1.20 5.98
CA LEU A 182 -12.41 1.72 4.68
C LEU A 182 -12.66 0.64 3.63
N ILE A 183 -13.53 0.90 2.66
CA ILE A 183 -13.90 -0.05 1.61
C ILE A 183 -13.41 0.48 0.26
N ASP A 184 -12.36 -0.10 -0.29
CA ASP A 184 -11.81 0.23 -1.60
C ASP A 184 -12.31 -0.75 -2.66
N MET A 185 -13.29 -0.32 -3.44
CA MET A 185 -13.89 -1.06 -4.56
C MET A 185 -13.49 -0.48 -5.92
N ARG A 186 -12.44 0.34 -6.01
CA ARG A 186 -11.97 0.92 -7.30
C ARG A 186 -11.55 -0.11 -8.33
N ARG A 187 -11.16 -1.31 -7.87
CA ARG A 187 -10.80 -2.47 -8.70
C ARG A 187 -11.91 -3.50 -8.80
N GLY A 188 -13.08 -3.22 -8.21
CA GLY A 188 -14.27 -4.04 -8.28
C GLY A 188 -15.02 -3.81 -9.59
N VAL A 189 -15.86 -4.80 -9.94
CA VAL A 189 -16.77 -4.76 -11.08
C VAL A 189 -18.23 -4.78 -10.62
N GLY A 190 -18.50 -5.32 -9.42
CA GLY A 190 -19.83 -5.44 -8.84
C GLY A 190 -19.86 -6.51 -7.76
N CYS A 191 -21.06 -6.88 -7.33
CA CYS A 191 -21.28 -8.08 -6.52
C CYS A 191 -22.41 -8.92 -7.11
N SER A 192 -22.40 -10.21 -6.78
CA SER A 192 -23.53 -11.10 -7.03
C SER A 192 -24.78 -10.58 -6.29
N PRO A 193 -25.97 -10.60 -6.91
CA PRO A 193 -27.21 -10.29 -6.21
C PRO A 193 -27.43 -11.14 -4.95
N LEU A 194 -26.93 -12.38 -4.95
CA LEU A 194 -27.01 -13.28 -3.80
C LEU A 194 -26.12 -12.85 -2.62
N ALA A 195 -25.13 -11.98 -2.86
CA ALA A 195 -24.29 -11.43 -1.81
C ALA A 195 -24.99 -10.28 -1.04
N VAL A 196 -25.93 -9.57 -1.68
CA VAL A 196 -26.60 -8.39 -1.10
C VAL A 196 -27.31 -8.70 0.21
N PRO A 197 -28.14 -9.75 0.34
CA PRO A 197 -28.79 -10.08 1.61
C PRO A 197 -27.78 -10.39 2.72
N THR A 198 -26.64 -11.00 2.38
CA THR A 198 -25.57 -11.29 3.33
C THR A 198 -24.92 -10.00 3.85
N ILE A 199 -24.64 -9.04 2.97
CA ILE A 199 -24.09 -7.73 3.36
C ILE A 199 -25.09 -6.97 4.23
N VAL A 200 -26.36 -6.92 3.84
CA VAL A 200 -27.40 -6.23 4.61
C VAL A 200 -27.56 -6.85 6.01
N SER A 201 -27.58 -8.18 6.10
CA SER A 201 -27.68 -8.90 7.38
C SER A 201 -26.49 -8.60 8.31
N PHE A 202 -25.26 -8.63 7.78
CA PHE A 202 -24.06 -8.24 8.53
C PHE A 202 -24.17 -6.80 9.05
N LEU A 203 -24.53 -5.85 8.19
CA LEU A 203 -24.65 -4.45 8.59
C LEU A 203 -25.76 -4.23 9.63
N GLN A 204 -26.89 -4.91 9.52
CA GLN A 204 -27.96 -4.83 10.52
C GLN A 204 -27.52 -5.40 11.88
N LYS A 205 -26.69 -6.45 11.86
CA LYS A 205 -26.19 -7.11 13.08
C LYS A 205 -25.06 -6.33 13.74
N ASP A 206 -24.01 -6.00 12.97
CA ASP A 206 -22.74 -5.50 13.49
C ASP A 206 -22.46 -4.04 13.08
N GLY A 207 -23.18 -3.49 12.12
CA GLY A 207 -22.91 -2.16 11.56
C GLY A 207 -23.09 -1.01 12.56
N GLY A 208 -23.94 -1.17 13.58
CA GLY A 208 -24.05 -0.18 14.67
C GLY A 208 -22.76 0.00 15.50
N ARG A 209 -21.79 -0.92 15.37
CA ARG A 209 -20.46 -0.82 15.98
C ARG A 209 -19.45 -0.08 15.11
N ILE A 210 -19.77 0.14 13.84
CA ILE A 210 -18.92 0.82 12.85
C ILE A 210 -19.38 2.28 12.77
N LEU A 211 -18.58 3.20 13.31
CA LEU A 211 -18.95 4.63 13.38
C LEU A 211 -18.84 5.31 12.02
N HIS A 212 -17.73 5.07 11.32
CA HIS A 212 -17.42 5.66 10.03
C HIS A 212 -17.12 4.56 9.02
N THR A 213 -17.84 4.56 7.90
CA THR A 213 -17.58 3.70 6.75
C THR A 213 -17.29 4.57 5.53
N ALA A 214 -16.01 4.68 5.15
CA ALA A 214 -15.60 5.34 3.93
C ALA A 214 -15.58 4.35 2.78
N VAL A 215 -16.24 4.70 1.67
CA VAL A 215 -16.35 3.83 0.50
C VAL A 215 -15.74 4.51 -0.73
N LEU A 216 -14.80 3.83 -1.38
CA LEU A 216 -14.09 4.32 -2.57
C LEU A 216 -14.38 3.49 -3.78
N GLY A 217 -14.80 4.10 -4.89
CA GLY A 217 -15.08 3.34 -6.08
C GLY A 217 -15.60 4.17 -7.25
N PRO A 218 -15.79 3.53 -8.42
CA PRO A 218 -16.52 4.16 -9.50
C PRO A 218 -17.99 4.36 -9.11
N ARG A 219 -18.63 5.38 -9.69
CA ARG A 219 -20.02 5.78 -9.37
C ARG A 219 -21.04 4.62 -9.37
N PRO A 220 -21.03 3.67 -10.33
CA PRO A 220 -21.99 2.56 -10.31
C PRO A 220 -21.87 1.69 -9.05
N LEU A 221 -20.65 1.46 -8.57
CA LEU A 221 -20.43 0.67 -7.35
C LEU A 221 -20.75 1.47 -6.10
N MET A 222 -20.49 2.78 -6.11
CA MET A 222 -20.93 3.66 -5.02
C MET A 222 -22.45 3.70 -4.93
N ALA A 223 -23.17 3.74 -6.05
CA ALA A 223 -24.63 3.71 -6.05
C ALA A 223 -25.18 2.40 -5.47
N LEU A 224 -24.54 1.26 -5.79
CA LEU A 224 -24.85 -0.03 -5.19
C LEU A 224 -24.58 -0.03 -3.67
N ALA A 225 -23.42 0.46 -3.23
CA ALA A 225 -23.09 0.57 -1.81
C ALA A 225 -24.07 1.49 -1.07
N GLN A 226 -24.46 2.63 -1.66
CA GLN A 226 -25.48 3.53 -1.13
C GLN A 226 -26.84 2.83 -0.95
N MET A 227 -27.26 2.04 -1.94
CA MET A 227 -28.49 1.25 -1.84
C MET A 227 -28.41 0.28 -0.66
N ILE A 228 -27.32 -0.48 -0.54
CA ILE A 228 -27.09 -1.44 0.55
C ILE A 228 -27.10 -0.75 1.92
N SER A 229 -26.41 0.38 2.06
CA SER A 229 -26.38 1.16 3.31
C SER A 229 -27.79 1.62 3.72
N ARG A 230 -28.62 2.04 2.77
CA ARG A 230 -30.03 2.42 3.05
C ARG A 230 -30.87 1.22 3.48
N LEU A 231 -30.75 0.08 2.78
CA LEU A 231 -31.47 -1.15 3.13
C LEU A 231 -31.09 -1.64 4.54
N ALA A 232 -29.83 -1.48 4.92
CA ALA A 232 -29.31 -1.85 6.23
C ALA A 232 -29.44 -0.74 7.29
N ARG A 233 -30.05 0.41 6.96
CA ARG A 233 -30.19 1.59 7.83
C ARG A 233 -28.87 2.02 8.48
N GLN A 234 -27.78 1.96 7.72
CA GLN A 234 -26.46 2.34 8.19
C GLN A 234 -26.29 3.86 8.20
N ASN A 235 -25.79 4.37 9.32
CA ASN A 235 -25.38 5.76 9.50
C ASN A 235 -23.86 5.86 9.34
N GLY A 236 -23.33 7.08 9.22
CA GLY A 236 -21.89 7.31 9.16
C GLY A 236 -21.24 6.63 7.95
N VAL A 237 -21.87 6.72 6.77
CA VAL A 237 -21.29 6.22 5.51
C VAL A 237 -21.01 7.40 4.59
N ALA A 238 -19.78 7.51 4.10
CA ALA A 238 -19.35 8.56 3.17
C ALA A 238 -18.64 7.95 1.95
N PHE A 239 -18.69 8.65 0.82
CA PHE A 239 -18.23 8.16 -0.47
C PHE A 239 -17.15 9.08 -1.04
N PHE A 240 -16.02 8.50 -1.44
CA PHE A 240 -14.81 9.25 -1.81
C PHE A 240 -14.21 8.75 -3.13
N PHE A 241 -13.65 9.67 -3.91
CA PHE A 241 -12.84 9.32 -5.08
C PHE A 241 -11.35 9.20 -4.75
N ASP A 242 -10.90 9.95 -3.74
CA ASP A 242 -9.53 9.95 -3.26
C ASP A 242 -9.38 9.15 -1.96
N ARG A 243 -8.28 8.39 -1.88
CA ARG A 243 -8.01 7.50 -0.73
C ARG A 243 -7.54 8.26 0.50
N GLN A 244 -6.76 9.33 0.31
CA GLN A 244 -6.25 10.11 1.42
C GLN A 244 -7.39 10.87 2.12
N GLU A 245 -8.36 11.39 1.37
CA GLU A 245 -9.58 11.98 1.93
C GLU A 245 -10.39 10.98 2.74
N ALA A 246 -10.61 9.77 2.20
CA ALA A 246 -11.33 8.70 2.88
C ALA A 246 -10.64 8.24 4.18
N GLU A 247 -9.32 8.07 4.14
CA GLU A 247 -8.51 7.72 5.31
C GLU A 247 -8.55 8.83 6.38
N SER A 248 -8.45 10.08 5.95
CA SER A 248 -8.52 11.24 6.86
C SER A 248 -9.88 11.30 7.57
N TRP A 249 -10.97 11.09 6.84
CA TRP A 249 -12.32 11.07 7.40
C TRP A 249 -12.55 9.90 8.36
N CYS A 250 -12.02 8.70 8.06
CA CYS A 250 -12.05 7.57 9.00
C CYS A 250 -11.22 7.81 10.27
N ALA A 251 -10.21 8.69 10.22
CA ALA A 251 -9.37 9.05 11.35
C ALA A 251 -9.94 10.21 12.19
N GLU A 252 -10.98 10.90 11.73
CA GLU A 252 -11.60 11.98 12.48
C GLU A 252 -12.21 11.46 13.80
N PRO A 253 -11.84 12.06 14.96
CA PRO A 253 -12.42 11.68 16.22
C PRO A 253 -13.90 12.03 16.22
N VAL A 254 -14.76 11.03 16.42
CA VAL A 254 -16.21 11.22 16.48
C VAL A 254 -16.52 12.17 17.64
N HIS A 255 -16.87 13.40 17.31
CA HIS A 255 -17.43 14.31 18.28
C HIS A 255 -18.79 13.75 18.64
N GLU A 256 -18.99 13.36 19.91
CA GLU A 256 -20.29 12.99 20.44
C GLU A 256 -21.25 14.16 20.21
N VAL A 257 -22.05 14.07 19.15
CA VAL A 257 -23.27 14.86 19.05
C VAL A 257 -24.21 14.27 20.09
N ARG A 258 -24.25 14.92 21.25
CA ARG A 258 -25.25 14.70 22.30
C ARG A 258 -26.66 14.86 21.77
#